data_AF-A0A3A9WRG6-F1
#
_entry.id   AF-A0A3A9WRG6-F1
#
_cell.length_a   1.000
_cell.length_b   1.000
_cell.length_c   1.000
_cell.angle_alpha   90.00
_cell.angle_beta   90.00
_cell.angle_gamma   90.00
#
_symmetry.space_group_name_H-M   'P 1'
#
loop_
_entity.id
_entity.type
_entity.pdbx_description
1 polymer ?
#
loop_
_entity_poly.entity_id
_entity_poly.type
_entity_poly.pdbx_seq_one_letter_code
_entity_poly.pdbx_strand_id
1 'polypeptide(L)'
;MRRFFITTIAMLLSIITLSQQGNTSLENNKFKFRSIQSGFGIYHSKPQNNDLYDHSGITVNGLVSMSYKKNIFSFHLETGTELVIINFGDDPELQGFYGVNLLYGRELELTRWLKIEGNIGIGLYHHKITTKSGTTDQKNVLGIPINTKLLFYPAKRFAFGLSPFVNFNSINTTYSGNVVFQYKFN
;
A
#
# COMPACT_ATOMS: atom_id res chain seq x y z
N MET A 1 -19.33 7.40 -7.87
CA MET A 1 -18.92 6.38 -6.87
C MET A 1 -19.44 4.96 -7.17
N ARG A 2 -20.75 4.73 -7.38
CA ARG A 2 -21.31 3.37 -7.61
C ARG A 2 -20.69 2.59 -8.79
N ARG A 3 -20.35 3.27 -9.90
CA ARG A 3 -19.70 2.63 -11.07
C ARG A 3 -18.27 2.16 -10.78
N PHE A 4 -17.52 2.93 -9.98
CA PHE A 4 -16.15 2.61 -9.60
C PHE A 4 -16.11 1.35 -8.72
N PHE A 5 -17.00 1.27 -7.73
CA PHE A 5 -17.13 0.12 -6.83
C PHE A 5 -17.45 -1.19 -7.58
N ILE A 6 -18.37 -1.13 -8.56
CA ILE A 6 -18.72 -2.29 -9.39
C ILE A 6 -17.54 -2.73 -10.24
N THR A 7 -16.78 -1.80 -10.82
CA THR A 7 -15.57 -2.13 -11.60
C THR A 7 -14.47 -2.74 -10.74
N THR A 8 -14.28 -2.27 -9.50
CA THR A 8 -13.28 -2.83 -8.59
C THR A 8 -13.65 -4.26 -8.16
N ILE A 9 -14.94 -4.51 -7.87
CA ILE A 9 -15.44 -5.85 -7.54
C ILE A 9 -15.30 -6.81 -8.73
N ALA A 10 -15.65 -6.36 -9.93
CA ALA A 10 -15.52 -7.17 -11.15
C ALA A 10 -14.05 -7.55 -11.43
N MET A 11 -13.11 -6.61 -11.20
CA MET A 11 -11.68 -6.86 -11.33
C MET A 11 -11.14 -7.83 -10.27
N LEU A 12 -11.61 -7.71 -9.02
CA LEU A 12 -11.28 -8.66 -7.95
C LEU A 12 -11.80 -10.07 -8.26
N LEU A 13 -13.02 -10.19 -8.76
CA LEU A 13 -13.63 -11.48 -9.12
C LEU A 13 -12.91 -12.15 -10.30
N SER A 14 -12.49 -11.39 -11.32
CA SER A 14 -11.74 -11.97 -12.45
C SER A 14 -10.34 -12.45 -12.05
N ILE A 15 -9.68 -11.76 -11.12
CA ILE A 15 -8.39 -12.21 -10.57
C ILE A 15 -8.55 -13.52 -9.78
N ILE A 16 -9.66 -13.67 -9.04
CA ILE A 16 -9.95 -14.89 -8.28
C ILE A 16 -10.20 -16.08 -9.22
N THR A 17 -10.96 -15.91 -10.31
CA THR A 17 -11.23 -17.01 -11.26
C THR A 17 -9.98 -17.45 -12.01
N LEU A 18 -9.12 -16.51 -12.41
CA LEU A 18 -7.82 -16.81 -13.03
C LEU A 18 -6.85 -17.54 -12.08
N SER A 19 -6.96 -17.32 -10.77
CA SER A 19 -6.12 -17.99 -9.77
C SER A 19 -6.47 -19.47 -9.55
N GLN A 20 -7.70 -19.89 -9.88
CA GLN A 20 -8.18 -21.27 -9.64
C GLN A 20 -7.76 -22.26 -10.74
N GLN A 21 -7.38 -21.78 -11.93
CA GLN A 21 -7.08 -22.63 -13.08
C GLN A 21 -5.62 -23.14 -13.12
N GLY A 22 -4.76 -22.76 -12.17
CA GLY A 22 -3.31 -22.97 -12.21
C GLY A 22 -2.74 -24.14 -11.40
N ASN A 23 -3.55 -24.95 -10.71
CA ASN A 23 -3.07 -25.97 -9.77
C ASN A 23 -3.01 -27.39 -10.36
N THR A 24 -2.17 -27.59 -11.38
CA THR A 24 -1.64 -28.92 -11.70
C THR A 24 -0.12 -28.94 -11.55
N SER A 25 0.33 -29.92 -10.78
CA SER A 25 1.67 -30.16 -10.27
C SER A 25 2.70 -30.47 -11.36
N LEU A 26 3.68 -29.59 -11.53
CA LEU A 26 5.05 -29.85 -12.02
C LEU A 26 5.86 -28.59 -11.76
N GLU A 27 7.13 -28.72 -11.36
CA GLU A 27 8.08 -27.62 -11.19
C GLU A 27 8.15 -26.76 -12.45
N ASN A 28 7.35 -25.71 -12.48
CA ASN A 28 7.25 -24.83 -13.63
C ASN A 28 7.46 -23.41 -13.14
N ASN A 29 8.50 -22.79 -13.70
CA ASN A 29 8.83 -21.37 -13.57
C ASN A 29 7.69 -20.51 -14.15
N LYS A 30 6.55 -20.50 -13.47
CA LYS A 30 5.34 -19.78 -13.86
C LYS A 30 5.01 -18.77 -12.78
N PHE A 31 4.39 -17.67 -13.21
CA PHE A 31 3.80 -16.72 -12.29
C PHE A 31 2.69 -17.40 -11.49
N LYS A 32 2.71 -17.20 -10.17
CA LYS A 32 1.68 -17.70 -9.27
C LYS A 32 1.05 -16.54 -8.53
N PHE A 33 -0.27 -16.56 -8.39
CA PHE A 33 -0.94 -15.65 -7.47
C PHE A 33 -0.47 -15.98 -6.04
N ARG A 34 0.06 -15.00 -5.33
CA ARG A 34 0.76 -15.24 -4.06
C ARG A 34 -0.12 -14.86 -2.88
N SER A 35 -0.56 -13.61 -2.82
CA SER A 35 -1.36 -13.14 -1.69
C SER A 35 -2.22 -11.94 -2.04
N ILE A 36 -3.26 -11.75 -1.24
CA ILE A 36 -3.97 -10.49 -1.09
C ILE A 36 -3.77 -10.00 0.34
N GLN A 37 -3.66 -8.69 0.51
CA GLN A 37 -3.43 -8.04 1.78
C GLN A 37 -4.30 -6.80 1.90
N SER A 38 -4.79 -6.54 3.10
CA SER A 38 -5.35 -5.26 3.51
C SER A 38 -4.58 -4.72 4.70
N GLY A 39 -4.56 -3.40 4.86
CA GLY A 39 -3.93 -2.78 6.00
C GLY A 39 -4.56 -1.44 6.36
N PHE A 40 -4.39 -1.07 7.61
CA PHE A 40 -4.75 0.25 8.13
C PHE A 40 -3.63 0.72 9.05
N GLY A 41 -3.48 2.03 9.19
CA GLY A 41 -2.36 2.58 9.92
C GLY A 41 -2.41 4.07 10.08
N ILE A 42 -1.24 4.62 10.35
CA ILE A 42 -1.00 6.06 10.40
C ILE A 42 0.05 6.43 9.37
N TYR A 43 -0.02 7.67 8.89
CA TYR A 43 1.06 8.26 8.12
C TYR A 43 1.50 9.59 8.69
N HIS A 44 2.70 9.97 8.30
CA HIS A 44 3.30 11.26 8.47
C HIS A 44 3.94 11.65 7.14
N SER A 45 3.69 12.86 6.66
CA SER A 45 4.30 13.36 5.43
C SER A 45 5.07 14.62 5.72
N LYS A 46 6.30 14.64 5.20
CA LYS A 46 7.23 15.75 5.32
C LYS A 46 7.37 16.44 3.97
N PRO A 47 6.89 17.67 3.81
CA PRO A 47 7.04 18.42 2.57
C PRO A 47 8.52 18.68 2.22
N GLN A 48 8.85 18.70 0.93
CA GLN A 48 10.19 19.10 0.46
C GLN A 48 10.35 20.62 0.39
N ASN A 49 9.25 21.37 0.26
CA ASN A 49 9.27 22.83 0.28
C ASN A 49 8.81 23.35 1.65
N ASN A 50 9.51 24.36 2.17
CA ASN A 50 9.29 24.93 3.50
C ASN A 50 7.95 25.70 3.63
N ASP A 51 7.25 25.93 2.52
CA ASP A 51 5.96 26.62 2.50
C ASP A 51 4.78 25.72 2.92
N LEU A 52 5.03 24.42 3.10
CA LEU A 52 4.03 23.43 3.51
C LEU A 52 4.38 22.87 4.89
N TYR A 53 3.36 22.60 5.70
CA TYR A 53 3.52 22.00 7.02
C TYR A 53 3.54 20.48 6.97
N ASP A 54 4.26 19.89 7.93
CA ASP A 54 4.19 18.46 8.19
C ASP A 54 2.74 18.06 8.53
N HIS A 55 2.29 16.94 7.98
CA HIS A 55 0.92 16.49 8.17
C HIS A 55 0.86 15.00 8.49
N SER A 56 -0.06 14.63 9.38
CA SER A 56 -0.22 13.24 9.85
C SER A 56 -1.68 12.82 9.79
N GLY A 57 -1.94 11.53 9.62
CA GLY A 57 -3.31 11.04 9.52
C GLY A 57 -3.41 9.53 9.55
N ILE A 58 -4.57 9.01 9.18
CA ILE A 58 -4.77 7.57 8.99
C ILE A 58 -4.52 7.15 7.56
N THR A 59 -4.11 5.90 7.41
CA THR A 59 -3.98 5.23 6.13
C THR A 59 -4.85 3.99 6.06
N VAL A 60 -5.28 3.68 4.85
CA VAL A 60 -5.79 2.37 4.47
C VAL A 60 -5.07 1.94 3.20
N ASN A 61 -4.67 0.67 3.15
CA ASN A 61 -4.01 0.10 1.99
C ASN A 61 -4.56 -1.27 1.61
N GLY A 62 -4.38 -1.61 0.34
CA GLY A 62 -4.65 -2.91 -0.24
C GLY A 62 -3.52 -3.33 -1.15
N LEU A 63 -3.15 -4.60 -1.12
CA LEU A 63 -2.05 -5.13 -1.93
C LEU A 63 -2.42 -6.48 -2.52
N VAL A 64 -2.11 -6.65 -3.81
CA VAL A 64 -2.21 -7.91 -4.51
C VAL A 64 -0.80 -8.29 -4.97
N SER A 65 -0.36 -9.52 -4.69
CA SER A 65 0.97 -9.97 -5.06
C SER A 65 0.98 -11.25 -5.89
N MET A 66 1.96 -11.34 -6.78
CA MET A 66 2.31 -12.50 -7.57
C MET A 66 3.75 -12.89 -7.28
N SER A 67 4.06 -14.18 -7.34
CA SER A 67 5.42 -14.69 -7.22
C SER A 67 5.90 -15.32 -8.52
N TYR A 68 7.16 -15.06 -8.86
CA TYR A 68 7.90 -15.79 -9.88
C TYR A 68 9.27 -16.19 -9.32
N LYS A 69 9.49 -17.50 -9.14
CA LYS A 69 10.63 -18.05 -8.38
C LYS A 69 10.67 -17.43 -6.98
N LYS A 70 11.79 -16.81 -6.59
CA LYS A 70 11.99 -16.12 -5.30
C LYS A 70 11.57 -14.65 -5.32
N ASN A 71 11.04 -14.16 -6.45
CA ASN A 71 10.70 -12.75 -6.63
C ASN A 71 9.20 -12.54 -6.42
N ILE A 72 8.86 -11.39 -5.84
CA ILE A 72 7.50 -10.95 -5.57
C ILE A 72 7.25 -9.68 -6.37
N PHE A 73 6.12 -9.65 -7.09
CA PHE A 73 5.62 -8.49 -7.79
C PHE A 73 4.30 -8.11 -7.14
N SER A 74 4.15 -6.86 -6.70
CA SER A 74 2.96 -6.41 -6.00
C SER A 74 2.37 -5.17 -6.63
N PHE A 75 1.05 -5.15 -6.72
CA PHE A 75 0.25 -3.96 -6.97
C PHE A 75 -0.30 -3.46 -5.65
N HIS A 76 0.04 -2.23 -5.26
CA HIS A 76 -0.30 -1.66 -3.96
C HIS A 76 -1.09 -0.36 -4.12
N LEU A 77 -2.28 -0.33 -3.53
CA LEU A 77 -3.15 0.83 -3.42
C LEU A 77 -3.08 1.36 -2.00
N GLU A 78 -2.90 2.66 -1.85
CA GLU A 78 -2.87 3.34 -0.55
C GLU A 78 -3.72 4.60 -0.63
N THR A 79 -4.39 4.92 0.46
CA THR A 79 -5.03 6.22 0.64
C THR A 79 -4.77 6.70 2.06
N GLY A 80 -4.48 7.99 2.20
CA GLY A 80 -4.29 8.65 3.48
C GLY A 80 -5.16 9.88 3.57
N THR A 81 -5.79 10.06 4.71
CA THR A 81 -6.53 11.28 5.04
C THR A 81 -6.08 11.77 6.40
N GLU A 82 -5.96 13.08 6.52
CA GLU A 82 -5.72 13.71 7.81
C GLU A 82 -6.85 13.37 8.79
N LEU A 83 -6.44 13.11 10.04
CA LEU A 83 -7.35 12.92 11.16
C LEU A 83 -7.19 14.12 12.08
N VAL A 84 -8.15 15.03 12.02
CA VAL A 84 -8.25 16.15 12.96
C VAL A 84 -8.77 15.60 14.30
N ILE A 85 -7.92 14.93 15.09
CA ILE A 85 -8.30 14.42 16.42
C ILE A 85 -8.02 15.46 17.51
N ILE A 86 -7.02 16.33 17.34
CA ILE A 86 -6.66 17.36 18.34
C ILE A 86 -6.23 18.64 17.61
N ASN A 87 -7.13 19.63 17.57
CA ASN A 87 -6.85 20.96 17.01
C ASN A 87 -6.27 21.88 18.11
N PHE A 88 -4.97 22.16 18.04
CA PHE A 88 -4.34 23.28 18.77
C PHE A 88 -4.03 24.41 17.77
N GLY A 89 -5.07 25.07 17.23
CA GLY A 89 -4.90 26.26 16.37
C GLY A 89 -5.69 26.25 15.06
N ASP A 90 -5.71 27.42 14.40
CA ASP A 90 -6.63 27.83 13.33
C ASP A 90 -6.73 26.89 12.13
N ASP A 91 -8.01 26.64 11.76
CA ASP A 91 -8.61 25.93 10.63
C ASP A 91 -7.80 24.81 9.94
N PRO A 92 -8.28 23.55 9.97
CA PRO A 92 -7.57 22.42 9.39
C PRO A 92 -7.57 22.51 7.86
N GLU A 93 -6.38 22.64 7.27
CA GLU A 93 -6.16 22.37 5.86
C GLU A 93 -6.34 20.87 5.61
N LEU A 94 -7.50 20.43 5.11
CA LEU A 94 -7.71 19.01 4.83
C LEU A 94 -6.75 18.52 3.73
N GLN A 95 -5.72 17.78 4.12
CA GLN A 95 -4.77 17.17 3.20
C GLN A 95 -4.95 15.65 3.14
N GLY A 96 -4.88 15.11 1.92
CA GLY A 96 -5.00 13.68 1.69
C GLY A 96 -4.28 13.25 0.43
N PHE A 97 -4.04 11.95 0.32
CA PHE A 97 -3.43 11.37 -0.86
C PHE A 97 -4.08 10.06 -1.25
N TYR A 98 -4.01 9.73 -2.54
CA TYR A 98 -4.16 8.37 -3.01
C TYR A 98 -2.90 7.96 -3.79
N GLY A 99 -2.49 6.72 -3.65
CA GLY A 99 -1.27 6.18 -4.24
C GLY A 99 -1.54 4.84 -4.94
N VAL A 100 -0.97 4.68 -6.13
CA VAL A 100 -0.94 3.43 -6.88
C VAL A 100 0.51 3.05 -7.14
N ASN A 101 0.92 1.87 -6.71
CA ASN A 101 2.31 1.44 -6.70
C ASN A 101 2.50 0.10 -7.38
N LEU A 102 3.57 -0.01 -8.17
CA LEU A 102 4.10 -1.28 -8.67
C LEU A 102 5.40 -1.58 -7.93
N LEU A 103 5.43 -2.69 -7.22
CA LEU A 103 6.52 -3.06 -6.33
C LEU A 103 7.16 -4.37 -6.77
N TYR A 104 8.48 -4.43 -6.65
CA TYR A 104 9.29 -5.63 -6.79
C TYR A 104 9.99 -5.91 -5.46
N GLY A 105 10.00 -7.17 -5.04
CA GLY A 105 10.57 -7.53 -3.75
C GLY A 105 10.92 -8.99 -3.59
N ARG A 106 11.37 -9.32 -2.38
CA ARG A 106 11.74 -10.67 -1.96
C ARG A 106 11.29 -10.92 -0.53
N GLU A 107 11.06 -12.19 -0.23
CA GLU A 107 10.75 -12.68 1.11
C GLU A 107 11.99 -13.37 1.69
N LEU A 108 12.25 -13.11 2.97
CA LEU A 108 13.18 -13.82 3.81
C LEU A 108 12.39 -14.58 4.88
N GLU A 109 12.46 -15.91 4.83
CA GLU A 109 11.90 -16.76 5.88
C GLU A 109 12.90 -16.84 7.04
N LEU A 110 12.55 -16.26 8.20
CA LEU A 110 13.36 -16.38 9.41
C LEU A 110 13.04 -17.68 10.15
N THR A 111 11.74 -17.95 10.29
CA THR A 111 11.21 -19.19 10.84
C THR A 111 9.97 -19.62 10.04
N ARG A 112 9.38 -20.77 10.41
CA ARG A 112 8.12 -21.23 9.79
C ARG A 112 6.94 -20.28 10.07
N TRP A 113 7.01 -19.48 11.13
CA TRP A 113 5.92 -18.59 11.55
C TRP A 113 6.26 -17.11 11.42
N LEU A 114 7.53 -16.74 11.15
CA LEU A 114 7.98 -15.36 11.04
C LEU A 114 8.71 -15.13 9.72
N LYS A 115 8.25 -14.12 8.98
CA LYS A 115 8.83 -13.74 7.69
C LYS A 115 9.02 -12.24 7.57
N ILE A 116 10.03 -11.86 6.79
CA ILE A 116 10.27 -10.47 6.41
C ILE A 116 10.15 -10.34 4.90
N GLU A 117 9.41 -9.34 4.41
CA GLU A 117 9.36 -8.99 3.00
C GLU A 117 9.95 -7.60 2.80
N GLY A 118 10.85 -7.44 1.83
CA GLY A 118 11.34 -6.14 1.38
C GLY A 118 10.92 -5.89 -0.06
N ASN A 119 10.36 -4.72 -0.34
CA ASN A 119 9.90 -4.32 -1.66
C ASN A 119 10.31 -2.88 -1.97
N ILE A 120 10.59 -2.61 -3.24
CA ILE A 120 10.86 -1.29 -3.80
C ILE A 120 10.18 -1.17 -5.17
N GLY A 121 9.85 0.03 -5.62
CA GLY A 121 9.34 0.17 -6.97
C GLY A 121 9.07 1.59 -7.41
N ILE A 122 7.98 1.75 -8.16
CA ILE A 122 7.51 3.03 -8.69
C ILE A 122 6.06 3.25 -8.28
N GLY A 123 5.73 4.49 -7.93
CA GLY A 123 4.40 4.89 -7.49
C GLY A 123 3.93 6.14 -8.20
N LEU A 124 2.62 6.23 -8.43
CA LEU A 124 1.93 7.45 -8.80
C LEU A 124 1.07 7.88 -7.61
N TYR A 125 1.31 9.08 -7.11
CA TYR A 125 0.58 9.68 -5.99
C TYR A 125 -0.18 10.90 -6.47
N HIS A 126 -1.39 11.04 -5.99
CA HIS A 126 -2.20 12.24 -6.17
C HIS A 126 -2.42 12.87 -4.81
N HIS A 127 -1.96 14.11 -4.67
CA HIS A 127 -2.14 14.91 -3.48
C HIS A 127 -3.27 15.90 -3.69
N LYS A 128 -4.17 15.96 -2.72
CA LYS A 128 -5.17 17.02 -2.60
C LYS A 128 -4.73 17.93 -1.46
N ILE A 129 -4.46 19.19 -1.78
CA ILE A 129 -4.06 20.22 -0.84
C ILE A 129 -5.17 21.28 -0.85
N THR A 130 -5.87 21.45 0.27
CA THR A 130 -6.84 22.53 0.43
C THR A 130 -6.20 23.63 1.27
N THR A 131 -5.91 24.78 0.66
CA THR A 131 -5.34 25.94 1.35
C THR A 131 -6.36 26.60 2.27
N LYS A 132 -5.90 27.44 3.21
CA LYS A 132 -6.76 28.28 4.07
C LYS A 132 -7.77 29.16 3.30
N SER A 133 -7.50 29.51 2.04
CA SER A 133 -8.43 30.26 1.18
C SER A 133 -9.55 29.40 0.58
N GLY A 134 -9.62 28.10 0.92
CA GLY A 134 -10.54 27.13 0.34
C GLY A 134 -10.15 26.67 -1.07
N THR A 135 -9.01 27.11 -1.59
CA THR A 135 -8.52 26.71 -2.92
C THR A 135 -7.97 25.29 -2.82
N THR A 136 -8.51 24.38 -3.64
CA THR A 136 -8.02 23.01 -3.72
C THR A 136 -7.04 22.89 -4.88
N ASP A 137 -5.76 22.65 -4.57
CA ASP A 137 -4.75 22.25 -5.53
C ASP A 137 -4.65 20.72 -5.59
N GLN A 138 -4.43 20.20 -6.79
CA GLN A 138 -4.31 18.77 -7.06
C GLN A 138 -3.04 18.52 -7.86
N LYS A 139 -2.16 17.68 -7.33
CA LYS A 139 -0.90 17.35 -7.99
C LYS A 139 -0.69 15.85 -8.07
N ASN A 140 -0.37 15.39 -9.28
CA ASN A 140 0.10 14.04 -9.53
C ASN A 140 1.62 14.04 -9.52
N VAL A 141 2.21 13.12 -8.76
CA VAL A 141 3.66 12.96 -8.68
C VAL A 141 4.05 11.50 -8.78
N LEU A 142 5.19 11.28 -9.42
CA LEU A 142 5.87 10.00 -9.36
C LEU A 142 6.71 9.93 -8.10
N GLY A 143 6.79 8.73 -7.53
CA GLY A 143 7.59 8.47 -6.36
C GLY A 143 8.25 7.10 -6.40
N ILE A 144 9.21 6.93 -5.50
CA ILE A 144 9.94 5.68 -5.26
C ILE A 144 9.44 5.12 -3.93
N PRO A 145 8.44 4.23 -3.95
CA PRO A 145 7.98 3.52 -2.77
C PRO A 145 8.95 2.44 -2.32
N ILE A 146 9.15 2.35 -1.02
CA ILE A 146 9.87 1.30 -0.32
C ILE A 146 8.93 0.73 0.76
N ASN A 147 8.72 -0.58 0.76
CA ASN A 147 7.87 -1.27 1.72
C ASN A 147 8.62 -2.42 2.38
N THR A 148 8.66 -2.41 3.71
CA THR A 148 9.15 -3.55 4.48
C THR A 148 7.99 -4.14 5.27
N LYS A 149 7.88 -5.46 5.33
CA LYS A 149 6.84 -6.15 6.12
C LYS A 149 7.46 -7.14 7.08
N LEU A 150 6.97 -7.14 8.31
CA LEU A 150 7.19 -8.19 9.29
C LEU A 150 5.89 -8.97 9.47
N LEU A 151 5.87 -10.23 9.08
CA LEU A 151 4.66 -11.05 8.99
C LEU A 151 4.73 -12.25 9.93
N PHE A 152 3.72 -12.39 10.80
CA PHE A 152 3.48 -13.52 11.68
C PHE A 152 2.40 -14.42 11.09
N TYR A 153 2.69 -15.72 10.94
CA TYR A 153 1.81 -16.73 10.36
C TYR A 153 1.27 -17.68 11.44
N PRO A 154 0.14 -17.34 12.10
CA PRO A 154 -0.51 -18.26 13.03
C PRO A 154 -1.07 -19.51 12.32
N ALA A 155 -1.33 -19.39 11.02
CA ALA A 155 -1.82 -20.47 10.18
C ALA A 155 -1.12 -20.45 8.81
N LYS A 156 -1.15 -21.58 8.08
CA LYS A 156 -0.43 -21.74 6.80
C LYS A 156 -0.76 -20.66 5.75
N ARG A 157 -2.00 -20.16 5.74
CA ARG A 157 -2.51 -19.22 4.73
C ARG A 157 -2.78 -17.82 5.26
N PHE A 158 -2.77 -17.62 6.56
CA PHE A 158 -3.10 -16.32 7.16
C PHE A 158 -1.87 -15.77 7.85
N ALA A 159 -1.60 -14.49 7.61
CA ALA A 159 -0.63 -13.73 8.36
C ALA A 159 -1.22 -12.39 8.80
N PHE A 160 -0.71 -11.89 9.91
CA PHE A 160 -0.85 -10.49 10.30
C PHE A 160 0.53 -9.92 10.58
N GLY A 161 0.67 -8.60 10.55
CA GLY A 161 2.00 -8.02 10.68
C GLY A 161 2.04 -6.51 10.67
N LEU A 162 3.27 -5.99 10.62
CA LEU A 162 3.56 -4.57 10.49
C LEU A 162 4.19 -4.31 9.11
N SER A 163 3.77 -3.23 8.47
CA SER A 163 4.22 -2.82 7.14
C SER A 163 4.60 -1.33 7.15
N PRO A 164 5.81 -0.99 7.63
CA PRO A 164 6.40 0.31 7.39
C PRO A 164 6.59 0.53 5.88
N PHE A 165 6.12 1.66 5.40
CA PHE A 165 6.14 2.07 4.00
C PHE A 165 6.62 3.51 3.90
N VAL A 166 7.48 3.78 2.93
CA VAL A 166 7.98 5.13 2.66
C VAL A 166 7.85 5.39 1.17
N ASN A 167 7.33 6.56 0.79
CA ASN A 167 7.34 7.01 -0.59
C ASN A 167 8.11 8.33 -0.69
N PHE A 168 9.21 8.28 -1.42
CA PHE A 168 9.97 9.47 -1.79
C PHE A 168 9.41 10.04 -3.09
N ASN A 169 8.81 11.22 -3.03
CA ASN A 169 8.37 11.95 -4.22
C ASN A 169 8.83 13.42 -4.16
N SER A 170 8.63 14.17 -5.25
CA SER A 170 9.12 15.54 -5.40
C SER A 170 8.32 16.62 -4.63
N ILE A 171 7.18 16.26 -4.03
CA ILE A 171 6.36 17.18 -3.22
C ILE A 171 6.59 16.91 -1.74
N ASN A 172 6.42 15.66 -1.32
CA ASN A 172 6.55 15.25 0.07
C ASN A 172 7.13 13.83 0.19
N THR A 173 7.86 13.59 1.27
CA THR A 173 8.20 12.22 1.65
C THR A 173 7.15 11.72 2.61
N THR A 174 6.40 10.70 2.21
CA THR A 174 5.33 10.12 3.03
C THR A 174 5.83 8.84 3.69
N TYR A 175 5.73 8.79 5.01
CA TYR A 175 6.04 7.64 5.85
C TYR A 175 4.71 7.08 6.38
N SER A 176 4.45 5.79 6.24
CA SER A 176 3.29 5.13 6.84
C SER A 176 3.67 3.87 7.61
N GLY A 177 2.98 3.65 8.72
CA GLY A 177 3.13 2.48 9.58
C GLY A 177 1.79 1.77 9.64
N ASN A 178 1.69 0.60 9.00
CA ASN A 178 0.43 -0.10 8.84
C ASN A 178 0.44 -1.44 9.59
N VAL A 179 -0.68 -1.75 10.25
CA VAL A 179 -1.02 -3.14 10.59
C VAL A 179 -1.62 -3.77 9.35
N VAL A 180 -1.14 -4.97 8.99
CA VAL A 180 -1.55 -5.65 7.76
C VAL A 180 -2.07 -7.05 8.04
N PHE A 181 -3.05 -7.47 7.26
CA PHE A 181 -3.61 -8.82 7.24
C PHE A 181 -3.42 -9.38 5.84
N GLN A 182 -2.82 -10.54 5.74
CA GLN A 182 -2.48 -11.17 4.48
C GLN A 182 -3.07 -12.58 4.39
N TYR A 183 -3.75 -12.84 3.28
CA TYR A 183 -4.15 -14.19 2.89
C TYR A 183 -3.26 -14.68 1.75
N LYS A 184 -2.59 -15.82 1.98
CA LYS A 184 -1.67 -16.47 1.05
C LYS A 184 -2.38 -17.64 0.37
N PHE A 185 -2.31 -17.70 -0.95
CA PHE A 185 -2.95 -18.75 -1.74
C PHE A 185 -2.10 -20.03 -1.82
N ASN A 186 -0.76 -19.87 -1.75
CA ASN A 186 0.22 -20.94 -1.92
C ASN A 186 1.23 -20.98 -0.78
#